data_AF-A0A816JJ52-F1
#
_entry.id   AF-A0A816JJ52-F1
#
_cell.length_a   1.000
_cell.length_b   1.000
_cell.length_c   1.000
_cell.angle_alpha   90.00
_cell.angle_beta   90.00
_cell.angle_gamma   90.00
#
_symmetry.space_group_name_H-M   'P 1'
#
loop_
_entity.id
_entity.type
_entity.pdbx_description
1 polymer ?
#
loop_
_entity_poly.entity_id
_entity_poly.type
_entity_poly.pdbx_seq_one_letter_code
_entity_poly.pdbx_strand_id
1 'polypeptide(L)' 'MCQHCNDIFSQKKNIVMILYSEPQGIHGLCKKHPMVKIMTSEIDASLSEDSLVIPGLGEFADHYFGTDNSKKYQE' A
#
# COMPACT_ATOMS: atom_id res chain seq x y z
N MET A 1 4.69 0.81 10.98
CA MET A 1 3.36 0.26 11.33
C MET A 1 3.12 0.44 12.82
N CYS A 2 1.95 0.94 13.23
CA CYS A 2 1.64 1.19 14.64
C CYS A 2 1.31 -0.10 15.41
N GLN A 3 1.33 -0.04 16.75
CA GLN A 3 1.05 -1.20 17.61
C GLN A 3 -0.33 -1.79 17.33
N HIS A 4 -1.35 -0.95 17.16
CA HIS A 4 -2.71 -1.38 16.87
C HIS A 4 -2.81 -2.27 15.62
N CYS A 5 -2.12 -1.91 14.53
CA CYS A 5 -2.08 -2.73 13.32
C CYS A 5 -1.35 -4.07 13.55
N ASN A 6 -0.27 -4.10 14.35
CA ASN A 6 0.39 -5.36 14.67
C ASN A 6 -0.54 -6.29 15.48
N ASP A 7 -1.33 -5.74 16.40
CA ASP A 7 -2.28 -6.51 17.20
C ASP A 7 -3.40 -7.09 16.33
N ILE A 8 -3.91 -6.31 15.37
CA ILE A 8 -4.85 -6.79 14.34
C ILE A 8 -4.19 -7.94 13.57
N PHE A 9 -3.00 -7.73 12.99
CA PHE A 9 -2.35 -8.73 12.14
C PHE A 9 -1.86 -9.98 12.88
N SER A 10 -1.81 -9.97 14.21
CA SER A 10 -1.50 -11.13 15.04
C SER A 10 -2.68 -12.11 15.19
N GLN A 11 -3.89 -11.72 14.81
CA GLN A 11 -5.07 -12.59 14.87
C GLN A 11 -5.03 -13.72 13.80
N LYS A 12 -5.68 -14.86 14.10
CA LYS A 12 -5.65 -16.08 13.25
C LYS A 12 -6.38 -15.96 11.90
N LYS A 13 -7.17 -14.90 11.66
CA LYS A 13 -7.97 -14.74 10.44
C LYS A 13 -8.06 -13.27 10.03
N ASN A 14 -7.04 -12.79 9.32
CA ASN A 14 -7.02 -11.43 8.81
C ASN A 14 -6.93 -11.42 7.29
N ILE A 15 -7.81 -10.67 6.66
CA ILE A 15 -7.74 -10.35 5.23
C ILE A 15 -7.45 -8.86 5.12
N VAL A 16 -6.38 -8.52 4.43
CA VAL A 16 -6.04 -7.14 4.08
C VAL A 16 -6.39 -6.93 2.63
N MET A 17 -7.23 -5.94 2.36
CA MET A 17 -7.61 -5.55 1.00
C MET A 17 -6.82 -4.30 0.61
N ILE A 18 -6.11 -4.37 -0.50
CA ILE A 18 -5.27 -3.29 -1.02
C ILE A 18 -5.65 -3.05 -2.47
N LEU A 19 -5.91 -1.81 -2.88
CA LEU A 19 -6.26 -1.55 -4.28
C LEU A 19 -5.06 -1.82 -5.21
N TYR A 20 -3.90 -1.22 -4.90
CA TYR A 20 -2.65 -1.36 -5.65
C TYR A 20 -1.50 -1.69 -4.71
N SER A 21 -0.65 -2.63 -5.10
CA SER A 21 0.50 -3.04 -4.29
C SER A 21 1.71 -3.30 -5.18
N GLU A 22 2.89 -3.44 -4.58
CA GLU A 22 4.14 -3.76 -5.28
C GLU A 22 4.79 -4.97 -4.58
N PRO A 23 5.52 -5.86 -5.31
CA PRO A 23 6.12 -7.07 -4.77
C PRO A 23 6.85 -6.93 -3.43
N GLN A 24 7.67 -5.90 -3.22
CA GLN A 24 8.40 -5.65 -1.98
C GLN A 24 7.45 -5.43 -0.80
N GLY A 25 6.35 -4.69 -1.00
CA GLY A 25 5.34 -4.43 0.02
C GLY A 25 4.63 -5.72 0.44
N ILE A 26 4.20 -6.53 -0.54
CA ILE A 26 3.55 -7.82 -0.33
C ILE A 26 4.48 -8.76 0.44
N HIS A 27 5.72 -8.92 -0.02
CA HIS A 27 6.71 -9.79 0.63
C HIS A 27 7.04 -9.32 2.05
N GLY A 28 7.17 -8.01 2.27
CA GLY A 28 7.43 -7.45 3.59
C GLY A 28 6.31 -7.77 4.58
N LEU A 29 5.05 -7.61 4.16
CA LEU A 29 3.89 -7.90 5.00
C LEU A 29 3.78 -9.41 5.29
N CYS A 30 3.87 -10.26 4.27
CA CYS A 30 3.81 -11.71 4.42
C CYS A 30 4.97 -12.29 5.25
N LYS A 31 6.18 -11.73 5.12
CA LYS A 31 7.34 -12.16 5.92
C LYS A 31 7.16 -11.82 7.40
N LYS A 32 6.59 -10.65 7.70
CA LYS A 32 6.36 -10.21 9.08
C LYS A 32 5.12 -10.86 9.70
N HIS A 33 4.07 -11.08 8.91
CA HIS A 33 2.78 -11.61 9.37
C HIS A 33 2.32 -12.75 8.45
N PRO A 34 2.88 -13.97 8.59
CA PRO A 34 2.63 -15.09 7.67
C PRO A 34 1.18 -15.59 7.61
N MET A 35 0.36 -15.25 8.61
CA MET A 35 -1.06 -15.64 8.66
C MET A 35 -2.00 -14.63 7.99
N VAL A 36 -1.50 -13.46 7.58
CA VAL A 36 -2.29 -12.46 6.86
C VAL A 36 -2.55 -12.94 5.43
N LYS A 37 -3.79 -12.84 4.98
CA LYS A 37 -4.16 -13.02 3.58
C LYS A 37 -4.28 -11.67 2.92
N ILE A 38 -3.59 -11.46 1.80
CA ILE A 38 -3.67 -10.22 1.04
C ILE A 38 -4.56 -10.46 -0.17
N MET A 39 -5.53 -9.58 -0.35
CA MET A 39 -6.34 -9.50 -1.56
C MET A 39 -6.05 -8.15 -2.21
N THR A 40 -5.59 -8.17 -3.45
CA THR A 40 -5.28 -6.94 -4.18
C THR A 40 -5.83 -6.95 -5.59
N SER A 41 -6.20 -5.77 -6.10
CA SER A 41 -6.75 -5.63 -7.45
C SER A 41 -5.65 -5.67 -8.49
N GLU A 42 -4.53 -5.00 -8.21
CA GLU A 42 -3.40 -4.86 -9.12
C GLU A 42 -2.06 -4.88 -8.39
N ILE A 43 -1.04 -5.40 -9.08
CA ILE A 43 0.34 -5.45 -8.58
C ILE A 43 1.23 -4.68 -9.56
N ASP A 44 1.73 -3.53 -9.13
CA ASP A 44 2.65 -2.67 -9.85
C ASP A 44 4.10 -3.21 -9.84
N ALA A 45 4.93 -2.66 -10.72
CA ALA A 45 6.24 -3.21 -11.04
C ALA A 45 7.32 -2.95 -9.98
N SER A 46 7.39 -1.72 -9.45
CA SER A 46 8.47 -1.31 -8.55
C SER A 46 8.14 -0.06 -7.74
N LEU A 47 8.93 0.17 -6.69
CA LEU A 47 8.97 1.44 -5.96
C LEU A 47 10.11 2.32 -6.48
N SER A 48 9.87 3.63 -6.51
CA SER A 48 10.89 4.67 -6.68
C SER A 48 11.76 4.81 -5.43
N GLU A 49 12.85 5.58 -5.52
CA GLU A 49 13.68 5.92 -4.36
C GLU A 49 12.90 6.68 -3.27
N ASP A 50 11.90 7.46 -3.68
CA ASP A 50 11.00 8.20 -2.80
C ASP A 50 9.83 7.34 -2.27
N SER A 51 9.89 6.01 -2.45
CA SER A 51 8.84 5.07 -2.05
C SER A 51 7.48 5.31 -2.73
N LEU A 52 7.50 5.85 -3.95
CA LEU A 52 6.32 5.94 -4.80
C LEU A 52 6.23 4.70 -5.67
N VAL A 53 5.03 4.12 -5.78
CA VAL A 53 4.81 3.00 -6.69
C VAL A 53 4.87 3.50 -8.14
N ILE A 54 5.60 2.80 -9.01
CA ILE A 54 5.75 3.14 -10.45
C ILE A 54 5.21 1.98 -11.31
N PRO A 55 4.37 2.25 -12.34
CA PRO A 55 3.86 3.56 -12.75
C PRO A 55 2.90 4.19 -11.74
N GLY A 56 2.18 3.39 -10.96
CA GLY A 56 1.36 3.81 -9.82
C GLY A 56 0.28 4.85 -10.12
N LEU A 57 -0.34 5.37 -9.05
CA LEU A 57 -1.44 6.33 -9.13
C LEU A 57 -1.15 7.68 -8.43
N GLY A 58 0.10 7.89 -8.00
CA GLY A 58 0.46 9.06 -7.20
C GLY A 58 -0.31 9.12 -5.87
N GLU A 59 -0.69 10.32 -5.46
CA GLU A 59 -1.48 10.56 -4.24
C GLU A 59 -2.95 10.16 -4.46
N PHE A 60 -3.20 8.85 -4.52
CA PHE A 60 -4.51 8.28 -4.84
C PHE A 60 -5.65 8.87 -3.99
N ALA A 61 -5.41 9.08 -2.69
CA ALA A 61 -6.42 9.64 -1.80
C ALA A 61 -6.78 11.08 -2.20
N ASP A 62 -5.80 11.90 -2.58
CA ASP A 62 -6.05 13.28 -3.00
C ASP A 62 -6.83 13.34 -4.31
N HIS A 63 -6.51 12.45 -5.26
CA HIS A 63 -7.29 12.32 -6.50
C HIS A 63 -8.71 11.79 -6.24
N TYR A 64 -8.86 10.82 -5.34
CA TYR A 64 -10.16 10.21 -5.03
C TYR A 64 -11.08 11.14 -4.25
N PHE A 65 -10.55 11.87 -3.26
CA PHE A 65 -11.33 12.81 -2.43
C PHE A 65 -11.37 14.24 -2.99
N GLY A 66 -10.63 14.52 -4.07
CA GLY A 66 -10.54 15.84 -4.68
C GLY A 66 -9.79 16.86 -3.82
N THR A 67 -8.84 16.41 -3.00
CA THR A 67 -8.01 17.26 -2.12
C THR A 67 -6.66 17.61 -2.73
N ASP A 68 -6.48 17.33 -4.02
CA ASP A 68 -5.29 17.70 -4.79
C ASP A 68 -5.13 19.23 -4.82
N ASN A 69 -4.33 19.75 -3.90
CA ASN A 69 -3.91 21.14 -3.86
C ASN A 69 -2.87 21.37 -4.95
N SER A 70 -3.33 21.32 -6.20
CA SER A 70 -2.57 21.40 -7.44
C SER A 70 -1.68 22.67 -7.52
N LYS A 71 -0.50 22.58 -6.90
CA LYS A 71 0.66 23.47 -7.13
C LYS A 71 2.01 22.76 -7.02
N LYS A 72 2.07 21.42 -6.91
CA LYS A 72 3.33 20.72 -6.57
C LYS A 72 3.92 19.76 -7.61
N TYR A 73 3.28 19.51 -8.76
CA TYR A 73 3.79 18.56 -9.75
C TYR A 73 3.77 19.10 -11.20
N GLN A 74 3.88 20.42 -11.37
CA GLN A 74 4.16 21.05 -12.66
C GLN A 74 5.62 21.52 -12.67
N GLU A 75 6.56 20.57 -12.69
CA GLU A 75 7.94 20.70 -13.23
C GLU A 75 8.59 19.32 -13.32
#